data_AF-A0A6M0RL87-F1
#
_entry.id   AF-A0A6M0RL87-F1
#
_cell.length_a   1.000
_cell.length_b   1.000
_cell.length_c   1.000
_cell.angle_alpha   90.00
_cell.angle_beta   90.00
_cell.angle_gamma   90.00
#
_symmetry.space_group_name_H-M   'P 1'
#
loop_
_entity.id
_entity.type
_entity.pdbx_description
1 polymer ?
#
loop_
_entity_poly.entity_id
_entity_poly.type
_entity_poly.pdbx_seq_one_letter_code
_entity_poly.pdbx_strand_id
1 'polypeptide(L)'
;MAIPFSLKPFEPVSNLVISGRVVRAQSSLTVEYTLTGAVEDLKLPPTDSKTPSRRDHLWENTCFEVFIGIPDSSRYWEVNASPNGNWNVYRFDDYRQAMVAEPACSKIASTWQPLTKGYYLTLELPTDDWLAIDQPLELGISTVIKTDSVSHWALDHTGQEPDFHRRDSFSLAV
;
A
#
# COMPACT_ATOMS: atom_id res chain seq x y z
N MET A 1 -15.07 -5.11 10.66
CA MET A 1 -15.55 -3.70 10.72
C MET A 1 -14.68 -2.88 9.77
N ALA A 2 -15.21 -1.85 9.11
CA ALA A 2 -14.38 -1.00 8.25
C ALA A 2 -13.75 0.14 9.07
N ILE A 3 -12.43 0.30 9.00
CA ILE A 3 -11.69 1.30 9.77
C ILE A 3 -11.17 2.38 8.80
N PRO A 4 -11.62 3.64 8.92
CA PRO A 4 -11.21 4.71 8.01
C PRO A 4 -9.78 5.19 8.30
N PHE A 5 -9.13 5.75 7.29
CA PHE A 5 -7.83 6.41 7.42
C PHE A 5 -7.69 7.61 6.50
N SER A 6 -6.73 8.48 6.81
CA SER A 6 -6.25 9.55 5.94
C SER A 6 -4.73 9.53 5.94
N LEU A 7 -4.11 9.69 4.76
CA LEU A 7 -2.66 9.75 4.64
C LEU A 7 -2.18 11.19 4.76
N LYS A 8 -1.03 11.35 5.40
CA LYS A 8 -0.30 12.61 5.52
C LYS A 8 0.86 12.58 4.52
N PRO A 9 1.11 13.67 3.80
CA PRO A 9 2.31 13.74 3.00
C PRO A 9 3.52 13.95 3.92
N PHE A 10 4.68 13.40 3.54
CA PHE A 10 5.93 13.57 4.28
C PHE A 10 6.37 15.04 4.27
N GLU A 11 6.31 15.67 3.10
CA GLU A 11 6.49 17.11 2.92
C GLU A 11 5.15 17.79 2.61
N PRO A 12 4.93 19.06 3.00
CA PRO A 12 3.68 19.74 2.68
C PRO A 12 3.40 19.80 1.17
N VAL A 13 2.32 19.14 0.74
CA VAL A 13 1.71 19.28 -0.60
C VAL A 13 0.24 19.63 -0.42
N SER A 14 -0.24 20.64 -1.15
CA SER A 14 -1.51 21.31 -0.83
C SER A 14 -2.69 20.93 -1.72
N ASN A 15 -2.47 20.10 -2.75
CA ASN A 15 -3.43 19.91 -3.84
C ASN A 15 -3.93 18.47 -4.00
N LEU A 16 -3.48 17.53 -3.18
CA LEU A 16 -3.96 16.14 -3.18
C LEU A 16 -4.51 15.77 -1.79
N VAL A 17 -5.50 14.90 -1.78
CA VAL A 17 -6.05 14.28 -0.58
C VAL A 17 -6.13 12.78 -0.82
N ILE A 18 -5.52 12.02 0.08
CA ILE A 18 -5.57 10.55 0.06
C ILE A 18 -6.18 10.06 1.36
N SER A 19 -7.31 9.38 1.24
CA SER A 19 -8.02 8.77 2.37
C SER A 19 -8.55 7.41 1.98
N GLY A 20 -9.07 6.65 2.93
CA GLY A 20 -9.52 5.33 2.63
C GLY A 20 -10.13 4.61 3.80
N ARG A 21 -10.28 3.30 3.66
CA ARG A 21 -10.64 2.42 4.76
C ARG A 21 -10.05 1.03 4.57
N VAL A 22 -9.90 0.34 5.68
CA VAL A 22 -9.46 -1.06 5.74
C VAL A 22 -10.60 -1.93 6.23
N VAL A 23 -10.75 -3.11 5.64
CA VAL A 23 -11.64 -4.16 6.12
C VAL A 23 -10.83 -5.43 6.31
N ARG A 24 -10.76 -5.92 7.55
CA ARG A 24 -10.22 -7.24 7.88
C ARG A 24 -11.35 -8.27 7.93
N ALA A 25 -11.16 -9.37 7.25
CA ALA A 25 -11.94 -10.60 7.38
C ALA A 25 -11.01 -11.76 7.79
N GLN A 26 -11.58 -12.93 8.09
CA GLN A 26 -10.83 -14.08 8.61
C GLN A 26 -9.64 -14.48 7.73
N SER A 27 -9.81 -14.42 6.41
CA SER A 27 -8.82 -14.84 5.41
C SER A 27 -8.47 -13.77 4.38
N SER A 28 -8.87 -12.51 4.59
CA SER A 28 -8.54 -11.44 3.65
C SER A 28 -8.37 -10.09 4.33
N LEU A 29 -7.63 -9.22 3.63
CA LEU A 29 -7.49 -7.81 3.95
C LEU A 29 -7.88 -7.01 2.70
N THR A 30 -8.85 -6.12 2.85
CA THR A 30 -9.23 -5.18 1.79
C THR A 30 -8.81 -3.77 2.22
N VAL A 31 -8.09 -3.08 1.35
CA VAL A 31 -7.72 -1.67 1.53
C VAL A 31 -8.28 -0.87 0.36
N GLU A 32 -9.06 0.15 0.68
CA GLU A 32 -9.65 1.04 -0.31
C GLU A 32 -9.05 2.42 -0.17
N TYR A 33 -8.59 2.99 -1.29
CA TYR A 33 -8.02 4.32 -1.36
C TYR A 33 -8.90 5.21 -2.22
N THR A 34 -9.06 6.45 -1.79
CA THR A 34 -9.64 7.55 -2.54
C THR A 34 -8.58 8.64 -2.66
N LEU A 35 -8.09 8.85 -3.88
CA LEU A 35 -7.16 9.91 -4.24
C LEU A 35 -7.95 11.00 -4.95
N THR A 36 -7.97 12.21 -4.42
CA THR A 36 -8.70 13.35 -5.01
C THR A 36 -7.84 14.61 -5.02
N GLY A 37 -8.28 15.62 -5.78
CA GLY A 37 -7.57 16.90 -5.92
C GLY A 37 -7.00 17.08 -7.32
N ALA A 38 -5.81 17.68 -7.42
CA ALA A 38 -5.09 17.94 -8.66
C ALA A 38 -4.44 16.68 -9.22
N VAL A 39 -5.27 15.71 -9.61
CA VAL A 39 -4.85 14.41 -10.16
C VAL A 39 -4.44 14.46 -11.63
N GLU A 40 -4.63 15.60 -12.29
CA GLU A 40 -4.32 15.84 -13.71
C GLU A 40 -2.83 15.63 -14.02
N ASP A 41 -1.96 15.91 -13.03
CA ASP A 41 -0.50 15.85 -13.17
C ASP A 41 0.09 14.48 -12.77
N LEU A 42 -0.77 13.50 -12.43
CA LEU A 42 -0.31 12.17 -12.04
C LEU A 42 0.36 11.45 -13.21
N LYS A 43 1.60 11.03 -12.99
CA LYS A 43 2.32 10.12 -13.87
C LYS A 43 1.97 8.70 -13.47
N LEU A 44 1.18 8.07 -14.32
CA LEU A 44 0.76 6.69 -14.17
C LEU A 44 1.78 5.75 -14.84
N PRO A 45 1.98 4.55 -14.29
CA PRO A 45 2.81 3.54 -14.91
C PRO A 45 2.28 3.18 -16.31
N PRO A 46 3.15 2.75 -17.25
CA PRO A 46 2.72 2.25 -18.54
C PRO A 46 1.71 1.10 -18.42
N THR A 47 0.74 1.05 -19.33
CA THR A 47 -0.27 -0.03 -19.42
C THR A 47 0.12 -1.10 -20.44
N ASP A 48 1.43 -1.28 -20.67
CA ASP A 48 2.03 -2.10 -21.73
C ASP A 48 1.80 -3.61 -21.53
N SER A 49 1.50 -4.05 -20.31
CA SER A 49 1.02 -5.41 -20.04
C SER A 49 -0.51 -5.48 -20.07
N LYS A 50 -1.08 -6.26 -20.99
CA LYS A 50 -2.52 -6.60 -21.01
C LYS A 50 -2.99 -7.37 -19.77
N THR A 51 -2.06 -7.91 -18.99
CA THR A 51 -2.34 -8.75 -17.83
C THR A 51 -1.50 -8.28 -16.63
N PRO A 52 -2.13 -7.95 -15.50
CA PRO A 52 -1.46 -7.77 -14.20
C PRO A 52 -0.44 -8.87 -13.91
N SER A 53 0.75 -8.49 -13.45
CA SER A 53 1.84 -9.44 -13.14
C SER A 53 2.61 -9.04 -11.90
N ARG A 54 3.23 -10.03 -11.24
CA ARG A 54 4.17 -9.75 -10.15
C ARG A 54 5.43 -9.08 -10.71
N ARG A 55 5.83 -7.92 -10.18
CA ARG A 55 6.97 -7.10 -10.65
C ARG A 55 7.69 -6.43 -9.50
N ASP A 56 8.99 -6.22 -9.65
CA ASP A 56 9.79 -5.46 -8.69
C ASP A 56 9.80 -3.96 -9.00
N HIS A 57 10.28 -3.15 -8.05
CA HIS A 57 10.50 -1.70 -8.21
C HIS A 57 9.27 -0.88 -8.59
N LEU A 58 8.08 -1.31 -8.15
CA LEU A 58 6.82 -0.62 -8.46
C LEU A 58 6.75 0.79 -7.87
N TRP A 59 7.41 1.01 -6.73
CA TRP A 59 7.53 2.28 -6.02
C TRP A 59 8.33 3.35 -6.78
N GLU A 60 9.01 3.02 -7.88
CA GLU A 60 9.66 4.01 -8.74
C GLU A 60 8.64 4.88 -9.53
N ASN A 61 7.39 4.43 -9.57
CA ASN A 61 6.23 5.11 -10.15
C ASN A 61 5.16 5.38 -9.07
N THR A 62 4.00 5.90 -9.47
CA THR A 62 2.83 5.94 -8.58
C THR A 62 2.49 4.52 -8.11
N CYS A 63 2.50 4.29 -6.80
CA CYS A 63 2.31 2.98 -6.20
C CYS A 63 1.58 3.09 -4.86
N PHE A 64 0.60 2.23 -4.63
CA PHE A 64 -0.15 2.13 -3.38
C PHE A 64 0.36 0.95 -2.58
N GLU A 65 0.58 1.15 -1.29
CA GLU A 65 1.37 0.24 -0.48
C GLU A 65 0.71 -0.06 0.86
N VAL A 66 0.81 -1.31 1.28
CA VAL A 66 0.33 -1.75 2.59
C VAL A 66 1.44 -2.55 3.27
N PHE A 67 1.88 -2.07 4.41
CA PHE A 67 2.80 -2.74 5.30
C PHE A 67 2.02 -3.49 6.37
N ILE A 68 2.34 -4.76 6.58
CA ILE A 68 1.58 -5.65 7.46
C ILE A 68 2.53 -6.26 8.48
N GLY A 69 2.40 -5.84 9.72
CA GLY A 69 3.10 -6.37 10.87
C GLY A 69 2.23 -7.29 11.71
N ILE A 70 2.85 -8.24 12.41
CA ILE A 70 2.22 -9.02 13.48
C ILE A 70 2.75 -8.50 14.83
N PRO A 71 1.90 -8.19 15.83
CA PRO A 71 2.37 -7.75 17.15
C PRO A 71 3.44 -8.68 17.73
N ASP A 72 4.42 -8.09 18.41
CA ASP A 72 5.57 -8.80 19.01
C ASP A 72 6.47 -9.58 18.02
N SER A 73 6.34 -9.33 16.71
CA SER A 73 7.17 -9.90 15.65
C SER A 73 7.89 -8.81 14.86
N SER A 74 9.19 -9.00 14.64
CA SER A 74 10.00 -8.17 13.74
C SER A 74 9.66 -8.38 12.26
N ARG A 75 9.17 -9.59 11.92
CA ARG A 75 8.73 -9.92 10.57
C ARG A 75 7.53 -9.08 10.17
N TYR A 76 7.57 -8.58 8.94
CA TYR A 76 6.46 -7.89 8.30
C TYR A 76 6.45 -8.15 6.79
N TRP A 77 5.35 -7.76 6.16
CA TRP A 77 5.19 -7.80 4.72
C TRP A 77 4.96 -6.41 4.16
N GLU A 78 5.35 -6.23 2.91
CA GLU A 78 5.06 -5.05 2.11
C GLU A 78 4.30 -5.50 0.88
N VAL A 79 3.10 -4.98 0.69
CA VAL A 79 2.28 -5.17 -0.50
C VAL A 79 2.43 -3.93 -1.35
N ASN A 80 2.79 -4.09 -2.62
CA ASN A 80 2.82 -3.02 -3.61
C ASN A 80 1.72 -3.28 -4.65
N ALA A 81 0.91 -2.27 -4.93
CA ALA A 81 -0.11 -2.28 -5.97
C ALA A 81 0.07 -1.05 -6.87
N SER A 82 0.44 -1.28 -8.12
CA SER A 82 0.62 -0.23 -9.12
C SER A 82 -0.69 0.02 -9.89
N PRO A 83 -1.01 1.26 -10.31
CA PRO A 83 -2.25 1.57 -11.05
C PRO A 83 -2.49 0.76 -12.33
N ASN A 84 -1.44 0.20 -12.95
CA ASN A 84 -1.58 -0.70 -14.11
C ASN A 84 -1.91 -2.16 -13.73
N GLY A 85 -2.12 -2.44 -12.45
CA GLY A 85 -2.42 -3.76 -11.90
C GLY A 85 -1.19 -4.62 -11.58
N ASN A 86 0.03 -4.19 -11.94
CA ASN A 86 1.21 -4.91 -11.48
C ASN A 86 1.34 -4.80 -9.96
N TRP A 87 1.89 -5.85 -9.36
CA TRP A 87 1.91 -5.98 -7.92
C TRP A 87 3.14 -6.69 -7.39
N ASN A 88 3.37 -6.62 -6.09
CA ASN A 88 4.28 -7.52 -5.40
C ASN A 88 3.85 -7.66 -3.93
N VAL A 89 4.27 -8.76 -3.31
CA VAL A 89 4.23 -8.91 -1.87
C VAL A 89 5.62 -9.36 -1.45
N TYR A 90 6.32 -8.52 -0.72
CA TYR A 90 7.61 -8.86 -0.11
C TYR A 90 7.41 -9.23 1.34
N ARG A 91 8.21 -10.18 1.81
CA ARG A 91 8.39 -10.49 3.22
C ARG A 91 9.77 -10.04 3.66
N PHE A 92 9.83 -9.48 4.86
CA PHE A 92 11.06 -9.07 5.54
C PHE A 92 11.16 -9.81 6.87
N ASP A 93 12.36 -10.20 7.27
CA ASP A 93 12.58 -10.83 8.58
C ASP A 93 12.73 -9.81 9.72
N ASP A 94 13.17 -8.60 9.38
CA ASP A 94 13.28 -7.44 10.25
C ASP A 94 13.36 -6.17 9.38
N TYR A 95 13.51 -4.98 9.98
CA TYR A 95 13.65 -3.69 9.33
C TYR A 95 14.60 -3.73 8.12
N ARG A 96 14.02 -3.73 6.91
CA ARG A 96 14.71 -3.81 5.60
C ARG A 96 15.69 -5.01 5.47
N GLN A 97 15.49 -6.07 6.24
CA GLN A 97 16.32 -7.27 6.21
C GLN A 97 15.63 -8.40 5.44
N ALA A 98 16.44 -9.15 4.68
CA ALA A 98 16.03 -10.39 4.00
C ALA A 98 14.78 -10.23 3.10
N MET A 99 14.69 -9.13 2.35
CA MET A 99 13.60 -8.88 1.40
C MET A 99 13.50 -10.02 0.39
N VAL A 100 12.38 -10.73 0.42
CA VAL A 100 12.06 -11.78 -0.56
C VAL A 100 10.61 -11.67 -0.99
N ALA A 101 10.33 -11.98 -2.25
CA ALA A 101 8.95 -12.16 -2.70
C ALA A 101 8.28 -13.26 -1.86
N GLU A 102 7.11 -12.98 -1.27
CA GLU A 102 6.34 -13.94 -0.48
C GLU A 102 5.80 -15.05 -1.40
N PRO A 103 6.35 -16.27 -1.34
CA PRO A 103 6.01 -17.34 -2.28
C PRO A 103 4.58 -17.88 -2.08
N ALA A 104 4.03 -17.79 -0.87
CA ALA A 104 2.68 -18.28 -0.60
C ALA A 104 1.59 -17.34 -1.14
N CYS A 105 1.89 -16.07 -1.39
CA CYS A 105 0.97 -15.16 -2.05
C CYS A 105 1.10 -15.29 -3.59
N SER A 106 0.22 -16.04 -4.23
CA SER A 106 0.28 -16.25 -5.69
C SER A 106 -0.41 -15.15 -6.51
N LYS A 107 -1.33 -14.41 -5.90
CA LYS A 107 -2.11 -13.34 -6.55
C LYS A 107 -2.67 -12.35 -5.52
N ILE A 108 -2.88 -11.12 -5.98
CA ILE A 108 -3.75 -10.14 -5.34
C ILE A 108 -4.72 -9.61 -6.39
N ALA A 109 -5.82 -9.01 -5.98
CA ALA A 109 -6.70 -8.29 -6.89
C ALA A 109 -6.65 -6.80 -6.57
N SER A 110 -6.42 -5.97 -7.58
CA SER A 110 -6.53 -4.52 -7.45
C SER A 110 -7.37 -3.96 -8.58
N THR A 111 -8.34 -3.11 -8.24
CA THR A 111 -9.10 -2.35 -9.22
C THR A 111 -8.79 -0.87 -9.06
N TRP A 112 -8.71 -0.17 -10.19
CA TRP A 112 -8.44 1.26 -10.22
C TRP A 112 -9.48 1.92 -11.12
N GLN A 113 -10.26 2.83 -10.54
CA GLN A 113 -11.43 3.41 -11.17
C GLN A 113 -11.29 4.93 -11.19
N PRO A 114 -11.42 5.59 -12.36
CA PRO A 114 -11.45 7.04 -12.41
C PRO A 114 -12.71 7.58 -11.77
N LEU A 115 -12.55 8.69 -11.04
CA LEU A 115 -13.63 9.53 -10.52
C LEU A 115 -13.64 10.85 -11.31
N THR A 116 -14.69 11.66 -11.14
CA THR A 116 -14.75 13.00 -11.79
C THR A 116 -13.56 13.90 -11.43
N LYS A 117 -12.99 13.75 -10.23
CA LYS A 117 -11.83 14.51 -9.73
C LYS A 117 -10.90 13.64 -8.89
N GLY A 118 -10.54 12.47 -9.39
CA GLY A 118 -9.74 11.54 -8.60
C GLY A 118 -9.72 10.12 -9.11
N TYR A 119 -9.28 9.24 -8.24
CA TYR A 119 -9.27 7.80 -8.44
C TYR A 119 -9.73 7.08 -7.18
N TYR A 120 -10.41 5.96 -7.39
CA TYR A 120 -10.73 4.99 -6.36
C TYR A 120 -9.95 3.70 -6.65
N LEU A 121 -9.17 3.25 -5.66
CA LEU A 121 -8.47 1.96 -5.72
C LEU A 121 -9.09 1.02 -4.69
N THR A 122 -9.38 -0.21 -5.09
CA THR A 122 -9.62 -1.32 -4.14
C THR A 122 -8.49 -2.32 -4.30
N LEU A 123 -7.81 -2.64 -3.20
CA LEU A 123 -6.84 -3.71 -3.09
C LEU A 123 -7.42 -4.82 -2.22
N GLU A 124 -7.53 -6.01 -2.77
CA GLU A 124 -7.97 -7.22 -2.08
C GLU A 124 -6.82 -8.21 -1.99
N LEU A 125 -6.47 -8.53 -0.75
CA LEU A 125 -5.36 -9.39 -0.40
C LEU A 125 -5.87 -10.66 0.28
N PRO A 126 -5.82 -11.82 -0.38
CA PRO A 126 -5.96 -13.10 0.29
C PRO A 126 -4.80 -13.32 1.26
N THR A 127 -5.09 -13.71 2.50
CA THR A 127 -4.09 -13.86 3.56
C THR A 127 -4.01 -15.28 4.14
N ASP A 128 -4.93 -16.16 3.77
CA ASP A 128 -5.07 -17.53 4.26
C ASP A 128 -3.81 -18.40 4.10
N ASP A 129 -3.06 -18.22 3.02
CA ASP A 129 -1.89 -19.05 2.74
C ASP A 129 -0.61 -18.62 3.49
N TRP A 130 -0.59 -17.42 4.08
CA TRP A 130 0.65 -16.81 4.61
C TRP A 130 0.50 -15.97 5.88
N LEU A 131 -0.73 -15.76 6.36
CA LEU A 131 -1.05 -15.23 7.68
C LEU A 131 -2.04 -16.15 8.39
N ALA A 132 -1.89 -16.28 9.70
CA ALA A 132 -2.86 -17.04 10.49
C ALA A 132 -4.25 -16.38 10.47
N ILE A 133 -5.28 -17.21 10.53
CA ILE A 133 -6.67 -16.78 10.66
C ILE A 133 -6.84 -16.00 11.96
N ASP A 134 -7.58 -14.90 11.91
CA ASP A 134 -7.87 -14.03 13.07
C ASP A 134 -6.63 -13.48 13.79
N GLN A 135 -5.44 -13.56 13.17
CA GLN A 135 -4.22 -12.94 13.67
C GLN A 135 -4.39 -11.41 13.71
N PRO A 136 -4.20 -10.76 14.87
CA PRO A 136 -4.14 -9.30 14.95
C PRO A 136 -3.00 -8.77 14.07
N LEU A 137 -3.27 -7.69 13.33
CA LEU A 137 -2.29 -7.06 12.45
C LEU A 137 -2.10 -5.59 12.81
N GLU A 138 -0.87 -5.12 12.65
CA GLU A 138 -0.50 -3.71 12.69
C GLU A 138 -0.16 -3.25 11.27
N LEU A 139 -0.87 -2.25 10.78
CA LEU A 139 -0.77 -1.81 9.39
C LEU A 139 -0.08 -0.45 9.28
N GLY A 140 0.89 -0.37 8.38
CA GLY A 140 1.31 0.88 7.74
C GLY A 140 0.60 0.99 6.40
N ILE A 141 -0.05 2.11 6.12
CA ILE A 141 -0.68 2.35 4.81
C ILE A 141 0.02 3.54 4.20
N SER A 142 0.49 3.38 2.97
CA SER A 142 1.26 4.41 2.27
C SER A 142 0.97 4.46 0.78
N THR A 143 1.49 5.50 0.14
CA THR A 143 1.43 5.68 -1.30
C THR A 143 2.61 6.55 -1.73
N VAL A 144 3.29 6.13 -2.79
CA VAL A 144 4.18 6.97 -3.57
C VAL A 144 3.36 7.60 -4.69
N ILE A 145 3.36 8.93 -4.78
CA ILE A 145 2.70 9.67 -5.86
C ILE A 145 3.76 10.29 -6.77
N LYS A 146 3.68 9.96 -8.06
CA LYS A 146 4.56 10.53 -9.09
C LYS A 146 3.84 11.61 -9.88
N THR A 147 4.42 12.80 -9.92
CA THR A 147 4.06 13.91 -10.82
C THR A 147 5.35 14.41 -11.49
N ASP A 148 5.53 15.72 -11.65
CA ASP A 148 6.86 16.32 -11.91
C ASP A 148 7.83 16.18 -10.72
N SER A 149 7.31 15.86 -9.54
CA SER A 149 8.09 15.47 -8.36
C SER A 149 7.59 14.13 -7.81
N VAL A 150 8.27 13.62 -6.78
CA VAL A 150 7.81 12.45 -6.02
C VAL A 150 7.32 12.96 -4.67
N SER A 151 6.12 12.53 -4.26
CA SER A 151 5.63 12.76 -2.90
C SER A 151 5.30 11.43 -2.23
N HIS A 152 5.57 11.37 -0.93
CA HIS A 152 5.43 10.17 -0.11
C HIS A 152 4.32 10.40 0.90
N TRP A 153 3.36 9.50 0.96
CA TRP A 153 2.17 9.63 1.80
C TRP A 153 2.05 8.40 2.68
N ALA A 154 1.76 8.58 3.97
CA ALA A 154 1.59 7.48 4.90
C ALA A 154 0.61 7.84 6.02
N LEU A 155 0.14 6.84 6.78
CA LEU A 155 -0.61 7.08 8.02
C LEU A 155 0.20 7.92 9.01
N ASP A 156 1.47 7.57 9.16
CA ASP A 156 2.41 8.29 9.98
C ASP A 156 3.83 8.24 9.41
N HIS A 157 4.58 9.30 9.67
CA HIS A 157 5.99 9.43 9.29
C HIS A 157 6.79 9.66 10.56
N THR A 158 7.37 8.60 11.12
CA THR A 158 8.13 8.65 12.38
C THR A 158 9.62 8.93 12.16
N GLY A 159 10.10 8.78 10.93
CA GLY A 159 11.48 9.00 10.52
C GLY A 159 11.79 10.44 10.12
N GLN A 160 13.09 10.72 9.93
CA GLN A 160 13.56 11.96 9.29
C GLN A 160 13.54 11.89 7.76
N GLU A 161 13.19 10.73 7.22
CA GLU A 161 13.05 10.41 5.80
C GLU A 161 11.71 9.71 5.60
N PRO A 162 11.14 9.68 4.38
CA PRO A 162 9.89 8.99 4.08
C PRO A 162 10.10 7.46 4.07
N ASP A 163 10.39 6.91 5.24
CA ASP A 163 10.69 5.49 5.44
C ASP A 163 9.47 4.74 5.96
N PHE A 164 8.73 4.13 5.03
CA PHE A 164 7.52 3.37 5.34
C PHE A 164 7.80 2.04 6.05
N HIS A 165 9.05 1.56 6.09
CA HIS A 165 9.41 0.28 6.71
C HIS A 165 9.59 0.36 8.22
N ARG A 166 9.53 1.56 8.81
CA ARG A 166 9.67 1.71 10.25
C ARG A 166 8.43 1.14 10.94
N ARG A 167 8.65 0.18 11.84
CA ARG A 167 7.55 -0.50 12.55
C ARG A 167 6.72 0.46 13.42
N ASP A 168 7.32 1.53 13.93
CA ASP A 168 6.63 2.57 14.69
C ASP A 168 5.66 3.42 13.82
N SER A 169 5.74 3.33 12.49
CA SER A 169 4.77 3.93 11.55
C SER A 169 3.53 3.04 11.28
N PHE A 170 3.49 1.80 11.80
CA PHE A 170 2.40 0.85 11.53
C PHE A 170 1.24 1.11 12.51
N SER A 171 0.62 2.27 12.39
CA SER A 171 -0.24 2.85 13.43
C SER A 171 -1.70 2.39 13.40
N LEU A 172 -2.11 1.47 12.51
CA LEU A 172 -3.49 1.02 12.37
C LEU A 172 -3.63 -0.47 12.74
N ALA A 173 -4.33 -0.75 13.83
CA ALA A 173 -4.60 -2.13 14.26
C ALA A 173 -5.90 -2.67 13.65
N VAL A 174 -5.89 -3.90 13.13
CA VAL A 174 -7.05 -4.58 12.54
C VAL A 174 -7.18 -6.06 12.91
#